data_AF-A0A286T9X9-F1
#
_entry.id   AF-A0A286T9X9-F1
#
_cell.length_a   1.000
_cell.length_b   1.000
_cell.length_c   1.000
_cell.angle_alpha   90.00
_cell.angle_beta   90.00
_cell.angle_gamma   90.00
#
_symmetry.space_group_name_H-M   'P 1'
#
loop_
_entity.id
_entity.type
_entity.pdbx_description
1 polymer ?
#
loop_
_entity_poly.entity_id
_entity_poly.type
_entity_poly.pdbx_seq_one_letter_code
_entity_poly.pdbx_strand_id
1 'polypeptide(L)'
;MMSDIAQFRTTRPHMLKASKEYASQTLMGGLSGFESPIGLDRRDRIHALKSGDIGFVHSWDINTSVDGPGTRMTVFMSGCPLRCQYCQNPDTWKMRDGQPVYLDAMIKKVDRYKDLFKARMAASRSPAASR
;
A
#
# COMPACT_ATOMS: atom_id res chain seq x y z
N MET A 1 30.97 -9.22 -11.97
CA MET A 1 29.74 -9.84 -12.52
C MET A 1 28.55 -9.20 -11.83
N MET A 2 27.94 -8.23 -12.52
CA MET A 2 26.79 -7.47 -12.05
C MET A 2 25.54 -8.32 -12.27
N SER A 3 24.85 -8.69 -11.19
CA SER A 3 23.60 -9.45 -11.28
C SER A 3 22.43 -8.48 -11.42
N ASP A 4 21.65 -8.69 -12.47
CA ASP A 4 20.46 -7.94 -12.88
C ASP A 4 19.49 -7.70 -11.73
N ILE A 5 19.43 -6.46 -11.25
CA ILE A 5 18.30 -5.95 -10.49
C ILE A 5 17.17 -5.78 -11.50
N ALA A 6 16.12 -6.58 -11.37
CA ALA A 6 14.87 -6.41 -12.09
C ALA A 6 14.40 -4.95 -11.99
N GLN A 7 14.69 -4.16 -13.03
CA GLN A 7 14.20 -2.79 -13.16
C GLN A 7 12.70 -2.85 -13.34
N PHE A 8 11.96 -2.66 -12.24
CA PHE A 8 10.57 -2.25 -12.32
C PHE A 8 10.54 -0.92 -13.07
N ARG A 9 10.21 -0.96 -14.36
CA ARG A 9 10.12 0.22 -15.22
C ARG A 9 8.93 1.04 -14.75
N THR A 10 9.17 1.99 -13.86
CA THR A 10 8.17 2.98 -13.48
C THR A 10 7.89 3.85 -14.70
N THR A 11 6.64 3.78 -15.17
CA THR A 11 6.07 4.73 -16.12
C THR A 11 6.32 6.15 -15.59
N ARG A 12 6.71 7.08 -16.46
CA ARG A 12 6.96 8.50 -16.11
C ARG A 12 6.07 8.98 -14.95
N PRO A 13 6.64 9.55 -13.87
CA PRO A 13 5.83 10.04 -12.76
C PRO A 13 4.79 11.02 -13.31
N HIS A 14 3.52 10.79 -13.01
CA HIS A 14 2.49 11.73 -13.38
C HIS A 14 2.58 12.82 -12.32
N MET A 15 2.99 14.00 -12.76
CA MET A 15 3.22 15.12 -11.88
C MET A 15 1.89 15.70 -11.37
N LEU A 16 1.00 14.91 -10.74
CA LEU A 16 -0.22 15.40 -10.09
C LEU A 16 0.13 16.62 -9.23
N LYS A 17 1.19 16.51 -8.41
CA LYS A 17 1.69 17.61 -7.58
C LYS A 17 2.19 18.82 -8.37
N ALA A 18 2.66 18.67 -9.61
CA ALA A 18 3.16 19.79 -10.41
C ALA A 18 2.15 20.33 -11.44
N SER A 19 1.06 19.61 -11.73
CA SER A 19 0.04 20.03 -12.70
C SER A 19 -1.21 20.61 -12.05
N LYS A 20 -1.63 20.12 -10.87
CA LYS A 20 -2.75 20.65 -10.08
C LYS A 20 -2.61 20.30 -8.59
N GLU A 21 -2.65 21.32 -7.73
CA GLU A 21 -2.65 21.12 -6.28
C GLU A 21 -4.06 20.72 -5.81
N TYR A 22 -4.26 19.41 -5.61
CA TYR A 22 -5.48 18.89 -4.99
C TYR A 22 -5.37 19.03 -3.47
N ALA A 23 -6.43 19.50 -2.82
CA ALA A 23 -6.52 19.49 -1.37
C ALA A 23 -6.31 18.06 -0.84
N SER A 24 -5.51 17.88 0.20
CA SER A 24 -5.29 16.59 0.84
C SER A 24 -6.08 16.48 2.13
N GLN A 25 -6.56 15.27 2.43
CA GLN A 25 -7.10 14.93 3.74
C GLN A 25 -6.37 13.74 4.32
N THR A 26 -6.19 13.76 5.63
CA THR A 26 -5.78 12.58 6.39
C THR A 26 -6.99 11.69 6.59
N LEU A 27 -6.89 10.45 6.11
CA LEU A 27 -7.95 9.45 6.26
C LEU A 27 -8.05 8.99 7.72
N MET A 28 -9.26 8.55 8.12
CA MET A 28 -9.60 8.00 9.43
C MET A 28 -9.98 6.51 9.33
N GLY A 29 -10.15 5.83 10.46
CA GLY A 29 -10.55 4.41 10.49
C GLY A 29 -9.46 3.46 9.98
N GLY A 30 -9.84 2.47 9.16
CA GLY A 30 -8.92 1.46 8.59
C GLY A 30 -7.84 2.00 7.66
N LEU A 31 -7.86 3.31 7.36
CA LEU A 31 -6.85 4.03 6.57
C LEU A 31 -6.17 5.15 7.38
N SER A 32 -6.30 5.11 8.71
CA SER A 32 -5.83 6.18 9.60
C SER A 32 -4.39 6.61 9.32
N GLY A 33 -4.21 7.90 9.07
CA GLY A 33 -2.89 8.51 8.85
C GLY A 33 -2.33 8.38 7.44
N PHE A 34 -3.10 7.90 6.46
CA PHE A 34 -2.77 8.07 5.05
C PHE A 34 -3.29 9.39 4.52
N GLU A 35 -2.46 10.08 3.72
CA GLU A 35 -2.88 11.27 2.98
C GLU A 35 -3.54 10.85 1.67
N SER A 36 -4.74 11.36 1.45
CA SER A 36 -5.56 11.11 0.28
C SER A 36 -5.91 12.44 -0.40
N PRO A 37 -5.83 12.52 -1.73
CA PRO A 37 -6.28 13.71 -2.42
C PRO A 37 -7.80 13.77 -2.58
N ILE A 38 -8.35 14.95 -2.32
CA ILE A 38 -9.79 15.25 -2.36
C ILE A 38 -10.14 15.80 -3.73
N GLY A 39 -11.26 15.34 -4.29
CA GLY A 39 -11.85 15.96 -5.47
C GLY A 39 -11.10 15.70 -6.78
N LEU A 40 -10.31 14.63 -6.89
CA LEU A 40 -9.71 14.26 -8.18
C LEU A 40 -10.77 14.08 -9.25
N ASP A 41 -10.57 14.79 -10.36
CA ASP A 41 -11.27 14.48 -11.58
C ASP A 41 -11.00 13.03 -12.03
N ARG A 42 -11.96 12.44 -12.73
CA ARG A 42 -11.86 11.07 -13.24
C ARG A 42 -10.62 10.86 -14.11
N ARG A 43 -10.26 11.83 -14.97
CA ARG A 43 -9.08 11.71 -15.86
C ARG A 43 -7.81 11.71 -15.05
N ASP A 44 -7.65 12.70 -14.18
CA ASP A 44 -6.46 12.86 -13.35
C ASP A 44 -6.25 11.64 -12.45
N ARG A 45 -7.34 11.05 -11.96
CA ARG A 45 -7.31 9.79 -11.20
C ARG A 45 -6.79 8.60 -12.01
N ILE A 46 -7.23 8.45 -13.25
CA ILE A 46 -6.76 7.36 -14.13
C ILE A 46 -5.29 7.56 -14.46
N HIS A 47 -4.87 8.80 -14.75
CA HIS A 47 -3.47 9.08 -15.06
C HIS A 47 -2.55 8.83 -13.86
N ALA A 48 -2.96 9.27 -12.67
CA ALA A 48 -2.22 9.06 -11.43
C ALA A 48 -2.12 7.59 -11.01
N LEU A 49 -3.16 6.80 -11.28
CA LEU A 49 -3.10 5.36 -11.10
C LEU A 49 -2.13 4.71 -12.06
N LYS A 50 -2.10 5.16 -13.32
CA LYS A 50 -1.20 4.61 -14.35
C LYS A 50 0.26 4.94 -14.09
N SER A 51 0.56 6.10 -13.53
CA SER A 51 1.92 6.50 -13.16
C SER A 51 2.39 5.96 -11.82
N GLY A 52 1.46 5.57 -10.94
CA GLY A 52 1.76 5.06 -9.61
C GLY A 52 1.86 6.12 -8.51
N ASP A 53 1.45 7.37 -8.77
CA ASP A 53 1.46 8.42 -7.74
C ASP A 53 0.40 8.18 -6.65
N ILE A 54 -0.67 7.46 -7.02
CA ILE A 54 -1.72 7.02 -6.09
C ILE A 54 -2.01 5.53 -6.24
N GLY A 55 -2.40 4.90 -5.12
CA GLY A 55 -2.99 3.56 -5.08
C GLY A 55 -4.36 3.59 -4.43
N PHE A 56 -5.27 2.68 -4.82
CA PHE A 56 -6.54 2.50 -4.12
C PHE A 56 -6.37 1.51 -2.98
N VAL A 57 -6.59 1.98 -1.76
CA VAL A 57 -6.39 1.20 -0.54
C VAL A 57 -7.73 1.07 0.18
N HIS A 58 -8.07 -0.16 0.56
CA HIS A 58 -9.25 -0.48 1.38
C HIS A 58 -8.93 -0.31 2.86
N SER A 59 -7.86 -0.96 3.32
CA SER A 59 -7.43 -0.94 4.71
C SER A 59 -5.94 -1.30 4.83
N TRP A 60 -5.37 -1.12 6.01
CA TRP A 60 -4.04 -1.64 6.36
C TRP A 60 -4.04 -2.17 7.79
N ASP A 61 -3.16 -3.12 8.08
CA ASP A 61 -2.99 -3.69 9.41
C ASP A 61 -1.52 -4.04 9.70
N ILE A 62 -1.17 -4.15 10.98
CA ILE A 62 0.12 -4.68 11.44
C ILE A 62 -0.14 -6.00 12.14
N ASN A 63 0.30 -7.10 11.52
CA ASN A 63 0.19 -8.44 12.08
C ASN A 63 1.58 -9.03 12.32
N THR A 64 1.69 -9.89 13.33
CA THR A 64 2.95 -10.49 13.78
C THR A 64 3.03 -12.00 13.59
N SER A 65 1.96 -12.66 13.10
CA SER A 65 1.90 -14.13 13.17
C SER A 65 1.21 -14.85 12.01
N VAL A 66 0.19 -14.26 11.36
CA VAL A 66 -0.61 -15.02 10.37
C VAL A 66 -0.12 -14.90 8.92
N ASP A 67 0.59 -13.83 8.59
CA ASP A 67 1.02 -13.52 7.21
C ASP A 67 2.47 -13.94 6.93
N GLY A 68 3.06 -14.79 7.78
CA GLY A 68 4.44 -15.28 7.70
C GLY A 68 5.35 -14.77 8.83
N PRO A 69 6.62 -15.23 8.89
CA PRO A 69 7.51 -14.91 10.00
C PRO A 69 7.82 -13.40 10.08
N GLY A 70 7.87 -12.90 11.32
CA GLY A 70 8.18 -11.51 11.65
C GLY A 70 6.94 -10.61 11.80
N THR A 71 7.17 -9.36 12.19
CA THR A 71 6.13 -8.32 12.16
C THR A 71 6.02 -7.77 10.76
N ARG A 72 4.81 -7.73 10.20
CA ARG A 72 4.53 -7.25 8.84
C ARG A 72 3.45 -6.19 8.89
N MET A 73 3.53 -5.25 7.96
CA MET A 73 2.41 -4.39 7.61
C MET A 73 1.78 -4.92 6.34
N THR A 74 0.50 -5.24 6.42
CA THR A 74 -0.30 -5.69 5.28
C THR A 74 -1.17 -4.53 4.83
N VAL A 75 -1.06 -4.15 3.55
CA VAL A 75 -1.90 -3.11 2.94
C VAL A 75 -2.85 -3.79 1.97
N PHE A 76 -4.15 -3.74 2.27
CA PHE A 76 -5.21 -4.30 1.45
C PHE A 76 -5.59 -3.29 0.37
N MET A 77 -5.18 -3.57 -0.87
CA MET A 77 -5.58 -2.79 -2.03
C MET A 77 -7.04 -3.07 -2.43
N SER A 78 -7.68 -2.09 -3.05
CA SER A 78 -9.02 -2.27 -3.63
C SER A 78 -8.94 -2.60 -5.11
N GLY A 79 -9.81 -3.50 -5.55
CA GLY A 79 -9.91 -3.97 -6.92
C GLY A 79 -9.38 -5.39 -7.08
N CYS A 80 -10.28 -6.36 -7.20
CA CYS A 80 -9.96 -7.72 -7.60
C CYS A 80 -10.98 -8.19 -8.65
N PRO A 81 -10.55 -8.50 -9.89
CA PRO A 81 -11.45 -8.96 -10.94
C PRO A 81 -11.92 -10.40 -10.72
N LEU A 82 -11.26 -11.14 -9.83
CA LEU A 82 -11.63 -12.50 -9.49
C LEU A 82 -12.88 -12.54 -8.60
N ARG A 83 -13.59 -13.65 -8.67
CA ARG A 83 -14.80 -13.93 -7.88
C ARG A 83 -14.70 -15.32 -7.26
N CYS A 84 -13.60 -15.53 -6.53
CA CYS A 84 -13.33 -16.80 -5.87
C CYS A 84 -14.47 -17.16 -4.91
N GLN A 85 -14.92 -18.42 -4.94
CA GLN A 85 -16.00 -18.93 -4.09
C GLN A 85 -15.69 -18.77 -2.60
N TYR A 86 -14.41 -18.84 -2.23
CA TYR A 86 -13.91 -18.73 -0.85
C TYR A 86 -13.01 -17.50 -0.69
N CYS A 87 -13.40 -16.37 -1.28
CA CYS A 87 -12.65 -15.13 -1.11
C CYS A 87 -12.70 -14.69 0.36
N GLN A 88 -11.53 -14.53 0.99
CA GLN A 88 -11.43 -14.03 2.37
C GLN A 88 -11.82 -12.56 2.48
N ASN A 89 -11.58 -11.78 1.40
CA ASN A 89 -11.77 -10.33 1.37
C ASN A 89 -12.68 -9.92 0.19
N PRO A 90 -13.96 -10.34 0.16
CA PRO A 90 -14.88 -10.00 -0.93
C PRO A 90 -15.27 -8.52 -0.96
N ASP A 91 -15.09 -7.81 0.15
CA ASP A 91 -15.20 -6.36 0.30
C ASP A 91 -14.15 -5.58 -0.52
N THR A 92 -12.98 -6.17 -0.78
CA THR A 92 -11.92 -5.53 -1.58
C THR A 92 -12.17 -5.60 -3.09
N TRP A 93 -13.24 -6.26 -3.55
CA TRP A 93 -13.46 -6.57 -4.96
C TRP A 93 -13.60 -5.35 -5.87
N LYS A 94 -14.25 -4.27 -5.41
CA LYS A 94 -14.52 -3.11 -6.26
C LYS A 94 -13.55 -1.99 -5.91
N MET A 95 -13.00 -1.35 -6.95
CA MET A 95 -12.12 -0.17 -6.80
C MET A 95 -12.76 0.94 -5.95
N ARG A 96 -14.07 1.11 -6.04
CA ARG A 96 -14.81 2.17 -5.33
C ARG A 96 -14.90 1.97 -3.82
N ASP A 97 -14.62 0.75 -3.35
CA ASP A 97 -14.74 0.41 -1.93
C ASP A 97 -13.45 0.80 -1.17
N GLY A 98 -12.44 1.34 -1.85
CA GLY A 98 -11.26 1.96 -1.23
C GLY A 98 -11.11 3.45 -1.53
N GLN A 99 -10.04 4.03 -1.00
CA GLN A 99 -9.68 5.43 -1.17
C GLN A 99 -8.39 5.58 -1.95
N PRO A 100 -8.25 6.63 -2.79
CA PRO A 100 -6.97 6.97 -3.39
C PRO A 100 -6.01 7.44 -2.30
N VAL A 101 -4.84 6.83 -2.19
CA VAL A 101 -3.80 7.19 -1.24
C VAL A 101 -2.52 7.50 -2.01
N TYR A 102 -1.82 8.57 -1.61
CA TYR A 102 -0.53 8.90 -2.22
C TYR A 102 0.55 7.88 -1.89
N LEU A 103 1.37 7.52 -2.88
CA LEU A 103 2.52 6.63 -2.68
C LEU A 103 3.46 7.13 -1.59
N ASP A 104 3.77 8.43 -1.59
CA ASP A 104 4.63 9.06 -0.56
C ASP A 104 4.05 8.86 0.85
N ALA A 105 2.74 8.97 1.00
CA ALA A 105 2.07 8.77 2.29
C ALA A 105 2.13 7.31 2.73
N MET A 106 2.02 6.37 1.78
CA MET A 106 2.23 4.95 2.04
C MET A 106 3.66 4.67 2.54
N ILE A 107 4.66 5.20 1.84
CA ILE A 107 6.08 5.01 2.20
C ILE A 107 6.38 5.63 3.57
N LYS A 108 5.91 6.86 3.84
CA LYS A 108 6.07 7.50 5.15
C LYS A 108 5.48 6.66 6.29
N LYS A 109 4.32 6.04 6.05
CA LYS A 109 3.69 5.15 7.03
C LYS A 109 4.54 3.92 7.28
N VAL A 110 5.07 3.27 6.23
CA VAL A 110 5.96 2.11 6.37
C VAL A 110 7.23 2.49 7.14
N ASP A 111 7.86 3.63 6.83
CA ASP A 111 9.08 4.11 7.50
C ASP A 111 8.85 4.35 9.00
N ARG A 112 7.67 4.85 9.38
CA ARG A 112 7.28 5.04 10.79
C ARG A 112 7.34 3.74 11.61
N TYR A 113 7.09 2.59 11.00
CA TYR A 113 7.09 1.29 11.68
C TYR A 113 8.34 0.44 11.40
N LYS A 114 9.35 0.98 10.73
CA LYS A 114 10.57 0.25 10.33
C LYS A 114 11.27 -0.45 11.49
N ASP A 115 11.30 0.19 12.66
CA ASP A 115 11.99 -0.35 13.82
C ASP A 115 11.27 -1.55 14.42
N LEU A 116 9.93 -1.59 14.32
CA LEU A 116 9.14 -2.78 14.71
C LEU A 116 9.43 -3.97 13.79
N PHE A 117 9.59 -3.72 12.48
CA PHE A 117 9.92 -4.78 11.53
C PHE A 117 11.33 -5.34 11.76
N LYS A 118 12.29 -4.49 12.11
CA LYS A 118 13.67 -4.89 12.44
C LYS A 118 13.77 -5.69 13.73
N ALA A 119 13.08 -5.26 14.79
CA ALA A 119 13.17 -5.87 16.11
C ALA A 119 12.78 -7.36 16.12
N ARG A 120 11.76 -7.76 15.36
CA ARG A 120 11.28 -9.15 15.32
C ARG A 120 12.01 -10.03 14.28
N MET A 121 12.58 -9.45 13.22
CA MET A 121 13.43 -10.22 12.29
C MET A 121 14.66 -10.83 12.97
N ALA A 122 15.20 -10.17 14.01
CA ALA A 122 16.26 -10.74 14.84
C ALA A 122 15.76 -11.95 15.64
N ALA A 123 14.52 -11.92 16.14
CA ALA A 123 13.92 -13.02 16.90
C ALA A 123 13.57 -14.24 16.02
N SER A 124 13.11 -14.04 14.78
CA SER A 124 12.79 -15.12 13.84
C SER A 124 14.01 -15.82 13.23
N ARG A 125 15.21 -15.26 13.41
CA ARG A 125 16.49 -15.87 13.00
C ARG A 125 17.16 -16.69 14.12
N SER A 126 16.54 -16.78 15.31
CA SER A 126 17.01 -17.64 16.38
C SER A 126 16.79 -19.11 16.00
N PRO A 127 17.77 -20.03 16.18
CA PRO A 127 17.66 -21.43 15.78
C PRO A 127 16.57 -22.23 16.53
N ALA A 128 15.85 -21.60 17.46
CA ALA A 128 14.76 -22.21 18.20
C ALA A 128 13.39 -22.16 17.47
N ALA A 129 13.28 -21.46 16.33
CA ALA A 129 12.00 -21.28 15.61
C ALA A 129 11.72 -22.34 14.52
N SER A 130 12.55 -23.40 14.43
CA SER A 130 12.41 -24.50 13.46
C SER A 130 12.05 -25.85 14.11
N ARG A 131 11.25 -25.85 15.19
CA ARG A 131 10.64 -27.06 15.74
C ARG A 131 9.17 -27.14 15.35
#